data_AF-A0A3E4L3M6-F1
#
_entry.id   AF-A0A3E4L3M6-F1
#
_cell.length_a   1.000
_cell.length_b   1.000
_cell.length_c   1.000
_cell.angle_alpha   90.00
_cell.angle_beta   90.00
_cell.angle_gamma   90.00
#
_symmetry.space_group_name_H-M   'P 1'
#
loop_
_entity.id
_entity.type
_entity.pdbx_description
1 polymer ?
#
loop_
_entity_poly.entity_id
_entity_poly.type
_entity_poly.pdbx_seq_one_letter_code
_entity_poly.pdbx_strand_id
1 'polypeptide(L)'
;MLMKNVLKLILSSLLMFPFTMNAQQQDFPAGTTPNEHNINGADYPRIGEDRRVHFRIHAPNAQKVEISFRGEMTKEADGYWSLVSKEPEVIGFHYYQVIIDGVSAADPNGKPFFGMGKWVSGIEIPEKGVDYYSIKNVPHGLISQSWYYSDIRKEWRRCIVYTPAEYDKNPTKKYPVLYLQHGMGENETSWANQGKMNFIMDNLIAEGKAKPMIVVMDNGNIEVFKTNSGETPEDARKRFGAEFPAILVNEIIPHIESNFRTLTDRDNRAMAGLSWGGLLTFNTTLNNLDKFAYIGGFSGAGSIDLKQLDTVYGGVFKNRKAFNDKVHVFFLGIGSEEHPERTKNLSDGLQAAGINTIYYESPGTAHEFLTWRRCLKEFAPLLFKTK
;
A
#
# COMPACT_ATOMS: atom_id res chain seq x y z
N MET A 1 7.30 -93.28 33.41
CA MET A 1 8.74 -93.30 33.75
C MET A 1 9.30 -91.92 33.42
N LEU A 2 9.12 -90.98 34.35
CA LEU A 2 10.15 -90.43 35.26
C LEU A 2 11.09 -89.38 34.61
N MET A 3 10.87 -88.12 35.06
CA MET A 3 11.86 -87.09 35.43
C MET A 3 12.65 -86.27 34.40
N LYS A 4 12.35 -84.96 34.48
CA LYS A 4 13.26 -83.78 34.58
C LYS A 4 14.17 -83.45 33.39
N ASN A 5 13.98 -82.25 32.83
CA ASN A 5 15.02 -81.22 32.85
C ASN A 5 14.45 -79.81 32.55
N VAL A 6 15.11 -78.86 33.19
CA VAL A 6 14.76 -77.47 33.45
C VAL A 6 15.37 -76.54 32.39
N LEU A 7 14.80 -75.33 32.24
CA LEU A 7 15.40 -74.11 31.69
C LEU A 7 15.43 -73.91 30.15
N LYS A 8 14.54 -73.05 29.64
CA LYS A 8 14.84 -71.64 29.29
C LYS A 8 13.64 -71.01 28.57
N LEU A 9 12.93 -70.13 29.29
CA LEU A 9 12.10 -69.09 28.72
C LEU A 9 13.02 -68.14 27.93
N ILE A 10 12.76 -67.92 26.64
CA ILE A 10 13.16 -66.69 25.95
C ILE A 10 11.87 -66.02 25.50
N LEU A 11 11.41 -65.11 26.35
CA LEU A 11 10.35 -64.16 26.07
C LEU A 11 10.99 -63.02 25.27
N SER A 12 10.85 -63.03 23.94
CA SER A 12 11.19 -61.89 23.09
C SER A 12 10.09 -60.83 23.20
N SER A 13 10.07 -60.10 24.31
CA SER A 13 9.30 -58.87 24.45
C SER A 13 10.01 -57.77 23.65
N LEU A 14 9.44 -57.41 22.49
CA LEU A 14 9.75 -56.15 21.81
C LEU A 14 9.44 -55.00 22.78
N LEU A 15 10.49 -54.36 23.30
CA LEU A 15 10.42 -53.05 23.92
C LEU A 15 10.15 -52.02 22.81
N MET A 16 8.88 -51.74 22.53
CA MET A 16 8.51 -50.47 21.92
C MET A 16 8.72 -49.38 22.98
N PHE A 17 9.88 -48.74 22.94
CA PHE A 17 10.07 -47.44 23.58
C PHE A 17 9.14 -46.43 22.89
N PRO A 18 8.20 -45.78 23.60
CA PRO A 18 7.56 -44.61 23.04
C PRO A 18 8.64 -43.53 22.94
N PHE A 19 9.05 -43.21 21.71
CA PHE A 19 9.70 -41.93 21.45
C PHE A 19 8.68 -40.84 21.76
N THR A 20 8.65 -40.38 23.00
CA THR A 20 8.05 -39.08 23.33
C THR A 20 8.94 -38.05 22.65
N MET A 21 8.56 -37.61 21.45
CA MET A 21 9.05 -36.36 20.92
C MET A 21 8.63 -35.29 21.92
N ASN A 22 9.53 -34.88 22.80
CA ASN A 22 9.41 -33.60 23.48
C ASN A 22 9.46 -32.55 22.36
N ALA A 23 8.29 -32.11 21.90
CA ALA A 23 8.20 -30.82 21.25
C ALA A 23 8.72 -29.83 22.30
N GLN A 24 9.94 -29.32 22.12
CA GLN A 24 10.42 -28.19 22.90
C GLN A 24 9.37 -27.10 22.71
N GLN A 25 8.62 -26.81 23.77
CA GLN A 25 7.69 -25.71 23.80
C GLN A 25 8.53 -24.45 23.58
N GLN A 26 8.42 -23.86 22.40
CA GLN A 26 9.16 -22.65 22.07
C GLN A 26 8.53 -21.51 22.88
N ASP A 27 9.21 -21.10 23.95
CA ASP A 27 8.78 -19.97 24.76
C ASP A 27 8.94 -18.67 23.95
N PHE A 28 7.82 -18.06 23.57
CA PHE A 28 7.81 -16.76 22.91
C PHE A 28 7.93 -15.63 23.95
N PRO A 29 8.54 -14.48 23.60
CA PRO A 29 8.56 -13.32 24.48
C PRO A 29 7.13 -12.91 24.88
N ALA A 30 6.91 -12.67 26.18
CA ALA A 30 5.61 -12.29 26.70
C ALA A 30 5.08 -11.01 26.02
N GLY A 31 3.76 -10.95 25.80
CA GLY A 31 3.12 -9.79 25.17
C GLY A 31 3.40 -9.64 23.68
N THR A 32 3.92 -10.68 23.00
CA THR A 32 4.18 -10.65 21.56
C THR A 32 3.24 -11.55 20.76
N THR A 33 2.80 -11.06 19.61
CA THR A 33 2.02 -11.83 18.62
C THR A 33 2.76 -11.91 17.29
N PRO A 34 2.60 -12.98 16.48
CA PRO A 34 3.13 -13.01 15.13
C PRO A 34 2.68 -11.79 14.32
N ASN A 35 3.57 -11.24 13.51
CA ASN A 35 3.23 -10.18 12.56
C ASN A 35 2.16 -10.66 11.58
N GLU A 36 1.19 -9.78 11.26
CA GLU A 36 0.03 -10.11 10.40
C GLU A 36 0.47 -10.68 9.03
N HIS A 37 1.59 -10.16 8.53
CA HIS A 37 2.10 -10.45 7.19
C HIS A 37 3.07 -11.62 7.15
N ASN A 38 3.19 -12.40 8.22
CA ASN A 38 3.89 -13.67 8.16
C ASN A 38 3.17 -14.63 7.22
N ILE A 39 3.93 -15.53 6.59
CA ILE A 39 3.36 -16.71 5.94
C ILE A 39 2.73 -17.63 7.01
N ASN A 40 1.78 -18.48 6.60
CA ASN A 40 1.14 -19.39 7.53
C ASN A 40 2.17 -20.34 8.16
N GLY A 41 2.18 -20.41 9.49
CA GLY A 41 3.12 -21.24 10.26
C GLY A 41 4.45 -20.58 10.61
N ALA A 42 4.72 -19.34 10.16
CA ALA A 42 5.91 -18.61 10.58
C ALA A 42 5.65 -17.83 11.89
N ASP A 43 6.34 -18.24 12.95
CA ASP A 43 6.19 -17.66 14.30
C ASP A 43 6.90 -16.32 14.50
N TYR A 44 7.83 -15.94 13.60
CA TYR A 44 8.58 -14.69 13.60
C TYR A 44 8.59 -14.05 12.20
N PRO A 45 8.66 -12.71 12.07
CA PRO A 45 8.77 -11.73 13.16
C PRO A 45 7.52 -11.62 14.03
N ARG A 46 7.69 -11.06 15.24
CA ARG A 46 6.62 -10.85 16.22
C ARG A 46 6.56 -9.39 16.64
N ILE A 47 5.37 -8.92 16.97
CA ILE A 47 5.11 -7.55 17.41
C ILE A 47 4.77 -7.58 18.89
N GLY A 48 5.51 -6.82 19.70
CA GLY A 48 5.22 -6.59 21.11
C GLY A 48 4.09 -5.58 21.30
N GLU A 49 3.36 -5.69 22.41
CA GLU A 49 2.35 -4.70 22.82
C GLU A 49 2.93 -3.29 23.06
N ASP A 50 4.24 -3.21 23.25
CA ASP A 50 5.05 -1.99 23.36
C ASP A 50 5.52 -1.45 22.00
N ARG A 51 5.09 -2.08 20.89
CA ARG A 51 5.44 -1.79 19.48
C ARG A 51 6.88 -2.11 19.10
N ARG A 52 7.63 -2.86 19.90
CA ARG A 52 8.92 -3.40 19.44
C ARG A 52 8.70 -4.60 18.54
N VAL A 53 9.57 -4.74 17.55
CA VAL A 53 9.55 -5.89 16.63
C VAL A 53 10.65 -6.85 17.03
N HIS A 54 10.28 -8.12 17.15
CA HIS A 54 11.20 -9.21 17.45
C HIS A 54 11.45 -10.01 16.17
N PHE A 55 12.69 -9.99 15.71
CA PHE A 55 13.16 -10.76 14.57
C PHE A 55 13.97 -11.96 15.06
N ARG A 56 13.83 -13.10 14.37
CA ARG A 56 14.62 -14.30 14.63
C ARG A 56 14.81 -15.08 13.33
N ILE A 57 16.05 -15.46 13.03
CA ILE A 57 16.40 -16.20 11.80
C ILE A 57 17.50 -17.23 12.10
N HIS A 58 17.40 -18.41 11.51
CA HIS A 58 18.43 -19.46 11.62
C HIS A 58 19.42 -19.32 10.47
N ALA A 59 20.66 -18.95 10.78
CA ALA A 59 21.73 -18.72 9.81
C ALA A 59 23.10 -19.07 10.43
N PRO A 60 23.38 -20.35 10.73
CA PRO A 60 24.53 -20.77 11.54
C PRO A 60 25.88 -20.36 10.95
N ASN A 61 25.97 -20.38 9.61
CA ASN A 61 27.19 -20.14 8.86
C ASN A 61 27.40 -18.67 8.47
N ALA A 62 26.38 -17.82 8.67
CA ALA A 62 26.50 -16.39 8.38
C ALA A 62 27.56 -15.75 9.29
N GLN A 63 28.29 -14.78 8.75
CA GLN A 63 29.25 -13.98 9.51
C GLN A 63 28.56 -12.77 10.13
N LYS A 64 27.59 -12.19 9.42
CA LYS A 64 26.78 -11.07 9.88
C LYS A 64 25.37 -11.17 9.33
N VAL A 65 24.39 -10.90 10.19
CA VAL A 65 22.98 -10.76 9.79
C VAL A 65 22.47 -9.42 10.29
N GLU A 66 21.78 -8.68 9.43
CA GLU A 66 21.23 -7.36 9.74
C GLU A 66 19.75 -7.30 9.29
N ILE A 67 19.00 -6.41 9.92
CA ILE A 67 17.67 -6.02 9.45
C ILE A 67 17.75 -4.59 8.91
N SER A 68 17.22 -4.36 7.71
CA SER A 68 17.22 -3.03 7.09
C SER A 68 16.65 -1.98 8.07
N PHE A 69 17.35 -0.85 8.18
CA PHE A 69 17.01 0.28 9.07
C PHE A 69 17.13 0.02 10.58
N ARG A 70 17.50 -1.19 11.01
CA ARG A 70 17.60 -1.56 12.44
C ARG A 70 19.00 -2.02 12.86
N GLY A 71 19.84 -2.36 11.89
CA GLY A 71 21.24 -2.72 12.11
C GLY A 71 21.43 -4.21 12.38
N GLU A 72 22.55 -4.53 13.01
CA GLU A 72 23.06 -5.89 13.20
C GLU A 72 22.27 -6.69 14.24
N MET A 73 21.98 -7.94 13.90
CA MET A 73 21.36 -8.94 14.78
C MET A 73 22.41 -9.56 15.70
N THR A 74 22.00 -10.03 16.87
CA THR A 74 22.85 -10.77 17.81
C THR A 74 22.85 -12.25 17.46
N LYS A 75 24.02 -12.87 17.33
CA LYS A 75 24.15 -14.32 17.16
C LYS A 75 23.83 -15.03 18.46
N GLU A 76 22.87 -15.94 18.41
CA GLU A 76 22.39 -16.76 19.52
C GLU A 76 23.06 -18.14 19.53
N ALA A 77 22.81 -18.92 20.59
CA ALA A 77 23.08 -20.35 20.58
C ALA A 77 22.32 -21.07 19.44
N ASP A 78 22.80 -22.25 19.05
CA ASP A 78 22.16 -23.13 18.06
C ASP A 78 22.02 -22.54 16.64
N GLY A 79 22.85 -21.55 16.29
CA GLY A 79 22.91 -21.00 14.93
C GLY A 79 21.83 -19.97 14.59
N TYR A 80 21.04 -19.55 15.58
CA TYR A 80 20.06 -18.48 15.42
C TYR A 80 20.68 -17.10 15.52
N TRP A 81 19.97 -16.11 14.99
CA TRP A 81 20.23 -14.69 15.16
C TRP A 81 18.94 -14.02 15.63
N SER A 82 19.04 -13.05 16.55
CA SER A 82 17.89 -12.31 17.07
C SER A 82 18.12 -10.80 17.03
N LEU A 83 17.04 -10.04 16.85
CA LEU A 83 17.05 -8.59 17.01
C LEU A 83 15.71 -8.15 17.57
N VAL A 84 15.75 -7.28 18.56
CA VAL A 84 14.57 -6.56 19.04
C VAL A 84 14.78 -5.08 18.76
N SER A 85 13.78 -4.41 18.19
CA SER A 85 13.83 -2.96 17.97
C SER A 85 14.19 -2.24 19.27
N LYS A 86 15.19 -1.35 19.22
CA LYS A 86 15.67 -0.64 20.43
C LYS A 86 14.57 0.22 21.05
N GLU A 87 13.77 0.85 20.21
CA GLU A 87 12.66 1.73 20.57
C GLU A 87 11.34 1.21 19.98
N PRO A 88 10.19 1.59 20.56
CA PRO A 88 8.87 1.36 19.96
C PRO A 88 8.79 1.88 18.54
N GLU A 89 8.33 1.05 17.60
CA GLU A 89 8.16 1.48 16.22
C GLU A 89 6.89 2.30 16.00
N VAL A 90 6.92 3.12 14.94
CA VAL A 90 5.76 3.88 14.50
C VAL A 90 4.65 2.92 14.11
N ILE A 91 3.41 3.28 14.40
CA ILE A 91 2.21 2.49 14.04
C ILE A 91 2.07 2.37 12.52
N GLY A 92 1.48 1.27 12.06
CA GLY A 92 1.21 1.03 10.64
C GLY A 92 2.24 0.14 9.95
N PHE A 93 2.33 0.31 8.63
CA PHE A 93 3.06 -0.59 7.75
C PHE A 93 4.47 -0.08 7.42
N HIS A 94 5.47 -0.96 7.56
CA HIS A 94 6.87 -0.68 7.27
C HIS A 94 7.48 -1.76 6.38
N TYR A 95 8.09 -1.36 5.26
CA TYR A 95 8.92 -2.29 4.48
C TYR A 95 10.17 -2.70 5.27
N TYR A 96 10.60 -3.95 5.13
CA TYR A 96 11.92 -4.38 5.59
C TYR A 96 12.51 -5.50 4.73
N GLN A 97 13.81 -5.69 4.89
CA GLN A 97 14.60 -6.76 4.28
C GLN A 97 15.50 -7.40 5.33
N VAL A 98 15.77 -8.70 5.17
CA VAL A 98 16.87 -9.39 5.85
C VAL A 98 18.14 -9.19 5.05
N ILE A 99 19.27 -8.98 5.71
CA ILE A 99 20.57 -8.75 5.07
C ILE A 99 21.55 -9.77 5.63
N ILE A 100 21.98 -10.72 4.82
CA ILE A 100 22.90 -11.80 5.23
C ILE A 100 24.21 -11.56 4.50
N ASP A 101 25.29 -11.31 5.26
CA ASP A 101 26.63 -11.06 4.74
C ASP A 101 26.66 -9.97 3.62
N GLY A 102 25.86 -8.91 3.81
CA GLY A 102 25.76 -7.77 2.90
C GLY A 102 24.75 -7.94 1.75
N VAL A 103 24.09 -9.09 1.62
CA VAL A 103 23.08 -9.34 0.58
C VAL A 103 21.67 -9.15 1.14
N SER A 104 20.94 -8.15 0.63
CA SER A 104 19.56 -7.88 1.04
C SER A 104 18.55 -8.75 0.27
N ALA A 105 17.64 -9.38 0.99
CA ALA A 105 16.56 -10.21 0.46
C ALA A 105 15.24 -9.97 1.20
N ALA A 106 14.12 -10.41 0.62
CA ALA A 106 12.88 -10.55 1.37
C ALA A 106 13.06 -11.61 2.47
N ASP A 107 12.39 -11.43 3.60
CA ASP A 107 12.33 -12.42 4.67
C ASP A 107 11.59 -13.68 4.17
N PRO A 108 12.20 -14.88 4.24
CA PRO A 108 11.53 -16.13 3.89
C PRO A 108 10.23 -16.38 4.66
N ASN A 109 10.07 -15.79 5.85
CA ASN A 109 8.88 -15.92 6.69
C ASN A 109 7.80 -14.87 6.39
N GLY A 110 8.08 -13.88 5.53
CA GLY A 110 7.15 -12.80 5.21
C GLY A 110 6.40 -13.02 3.90
N LYS A 111 5.13 -12.62 3.86
CA LYS A 111 4.40 -12.41 2.60
C LYS A 111 5.04 -11.24 1.82
N PRO A 112 5.00 -11.28 0.47
CA PRO A 112 5.69 -10.30 -0.35
C PRO A 112 4.86 -9.02 -0.58
N PHE A 113 5.55 -7.89 -0.60
CA PHE A 113 5.03 -6.56 -0.97
C PHE A 113 5.96 -5.94 -2.00
N PHE A 114 5.42 -5.36 -3.08
CA PHE A 114 6.25 -4.63 -4.03
C PHE A 114 6.43 -3.18 -3.55
N GLY A 115 7.66 -2.82 -3.23
CA GLY A 115 8.05 -1.53 -2.66
C GLY A 115 9.56 -1.36 -2.76
N MET A 116 10.05 -0.11 -2.73
CA MET A 116 11.49 0.16 -2.90
C MET A 116 12.08 -0.42 -4.22
N GLY A 117 11.23 -0.58 -5.24
CA GLY A 117 11.57 -1.07 -6.57
C GLY A 117 11.70 -2.59 -6.69
N LYS A 118 11.29 -3.37 -5.69
CA LYS A 118 11.41 -4.84 -5.67
C LYS A 118 10.36 -5.49 -4.77
N TRP A 119 10.28 -6.82 -4.78
CA TRP A 119 9.50 -7.58 -3.80
C TRP A 119 10.27 -7.70 -2.48
N VAL A 120 9.68 -7.22 -1.40
CA VAL A 120 10.24 -7.16 -0.03
C VAL A 120 9.22 -7.68 0.99
N SER A 121 9.59 -7.66 2.27
CA SER A 121 8.70 -8.03 3.37
C SER A 121 8.12 -6.80 4.05
N GLY A 122 7.07 -6.99 4.85
CA GLY A 122 6.36 -5.92 5.56
C GLY A 122 6.09 -6.26 7.02
N ILE A 123 6.31 -5.28 7.89
CA ILE A 123 5.86 -5.28 9.28
C ILE A 123 4.57 -4.48 9.39
N GLU A 124 3.61 -4.97 10.16
CA GLU A 124 2.40 -4.23 10.53
C GLU A 124 2.37 -4.01 12.05
N ILE A 125 2.56 -2.77 12.50
CA ILE A 125 2.43 -2.36 13.89
C ILE A 125 0.98 -1.94 14.15
N PRO A 126 0.19 -2.69 14.95
CA PRO A 126 -1.23 -2.41 15.11
C PRO A 126 -1.52 -1.07 15.79
N GLU A 127 -2.63 -0.45 15.38
CA GLU A 127 -3.21 0.70 16.06
C GLU A 127 -4.31 0.26 17.03
N LYS A 128 -4.22 0.67 18.30
CA LYS A 128 -5.23 0.32 19.31
C LYS A 128 -6.55 1.02 19.00
N GLY A 129 -7.65 0.26 18.91
CA GLY A 129 -9.01 0.80 18.72
C GLY A 129 -9.30 1.32 17.31
N VAL A 130 -8.46 1.00 16.32
CA VAL A 130 -8.65 1.39 14.92
C VAL A 130 -8.94 0.14 14.09
N ASP A 131 -9.99 0.18 13.28
CA ASP A 131 -10.46 -1.00 12.54
C ASP A 131 -10.95 -0.71 11.11
N TYR A 132 -10.83 0.53 10.61
CA TYR A 132 -11.41 0.93 9.33
C TYR A 132 -10.79 0.21 8.11
N TYR A 133 -9.58 -0.34 8.25
CA TYR A 133 -8.90 -1.16 7.24
C TYR A 133 -8.89 -2.66 7.59
N SER A 134 -9.53 -3.05 8.69
CA SER A 134 -9.62 -4.45 9.12
C SER A 134 -10.67 -5.20 8.30
N ILE A 135 -10.48 -6.51 8.19
CA ILE A 135 -11.51 -7.41 7.69
C ILE A 135 -12.63 -7.47 8.73
N LYS A 136 -13.85 -7.12 8.34
CA LYS A 136 -15.05 -7.13 9.20
C LYS A 136 -16.11 -8.03 8.59
N ASN A 137 -17.15 -8.35 9.38
CA ASN A 137 -18.33 -9.04 8.87
C ASN A 137 -19.24 -8.07 8.09
N VAL A 138 -18.79 -7.67 6.90
CA VAL A 138 -19.50 -6.77 5.97
C VAL A 138 -19.46 -7.35 4.56
N PRO A 139 -20.32 -6.92 3.62
CA PRO A 139 -20.19 -7.31 2.23
C PRO A 139 -18.84 -6.87 1.65
N HIS A 140 -18.10 -7.80 1.05
CA HIS A 140 -16.80 -7.54 0.44
C HIS A 140 -16.90 -7.40 -1.08
N GLY A 141 -16.27 -6.35 -1.61
CA GLY A 141 -16.04 -6.17 -3.03
C GLY A 141 -14.96 -7.10 -3.57
N LEU A 142 -14.87 -7.19 -4.89
CA LEU A 142 -13.87 -8.03 -5.55
C LEU A 142 -12.65 -7.19 -5.95
N ILE A 143 -11.45 -7.75 -5.74
CA ILE A 143 -10.21 -7.29 -6.36
C ILE A 143 -9.93 -8.17 -7.57
N SER A 144 -9.96 -7.58 -8.76
CA SER A 144 -9.81 -8.26 -10.05
C SER A 144 -8.55 -7.80 -10.77
N GLN A 145 -7.81 -8.74 -11.37
CA GLN A 145 -6.74 -8.42 -12.31
C GLN A 145 -7.33 -8.33 -13.72
N SER A 146 -7.11 -7.21 -14.41
CA SER A 146 -7.60 -7.01 -15.77
C SER A 146 -6.45 -6.63 -16.69
N TRP A 147 -6.32 -7.37 -17.79
CA TRP A 147 -5.26 -7.19 -18.77
C TRP A 147 -5.76 -6.35 -19.95
N TYR A 148 -4.90 -5.47 -20.44
CA TYR A 148 -5.11 -4.70 -21.66
C TYR A 148 -3.79 -4.52 -22.39
N TYR A 149 -3.83 -4.33 -23.71
CA TYR A 149 -2.63 -4.05 -24.48
C TYR A 149 -2.46 -2.54 -24.60
N SER A 150 -1.26 -2.03 -24.32
CA SER A 150 -0.91 -0.62 -24.52
C SER A 150 -0.25 -0.45 -25.87
N ASP A 151 -0.87 0.35 -26.73
CA ASP A 151 -0.28 0.78 -27.99
C ASP A 151 0.79 1.85 -27.79
N ILE A 152 0.68 2.67 -26.75
CA ILE A 152 1.69 3.66 -26.39
C ILE A 152 3.01 2.97 -26.03
N ARG A 153 2.95 1.89 -25.24
CA ARG A 153 4.14 1.19 -24.74
C ARG A 153 4.49 -0.09 -25.47
N LYS A 154 3.61 -0.59 -26.35
CA LYS A 154 3.75 -1.86 -27.09
C LYS A 154 3.98 -3.05 -26.17
N GLU A 155 3.21 -3.11 -25.09
CA GLU A 155 3.28 -4.17 -24.09
C GLU A 155 1.89 -4.53 -23.55
N TRP A 156 1.72 -5.77 -23.10
CA TRP A 156 0.57 -6.14 -22.27
C TRP A 156 0.75 -5.55 -20.87
N ARG A 157 -0.31 -4.93 -20.37
CA ARG A 157 -0.36 -4.31 -19.05
C ARG A 157 -1.48 -4.91 -18.22
N ARG A 158 -1.32 -4.80 -16.91
CA ARG A 158 -2.28 -5.27 -15.92
C ARG A 158 -2.69 -4.10 -15.03
N CYS A 159 -3.99 -3.90 -14.87
CA CYS A 159 -4.55 -3.09 -13.80
C CYS A 159 -5.21 -3.99 -12.74
N ILE A 160 -5.30 -3.45 -11.52
CA ILE A 160 -6.11 -4.00 -10.44
C ILE A 160 -7.39 -3.18 -10.34
N VAL A 161 -8.54 -3.86 -10.30
CA VAL A 161 -9.85 -3.22 -10.25
C VAL A 161 -10.63 -3.73 -9.05
N TYR A 162 -11.01 -2.80 -8.17
CA TYR A 162 -12.00 -3.03 -7.13
C TYR A 162 -13.41 -2.79 -7.68
N THR A 163 -14.32 -3.75 -7.52
CA THR A 163 -15.76 -3.56 -7.74
C THR A 163 -16.50 -3.66 -6.40
N PRO A 164 -17.49 -2.78 -6.13
CA PRO A 164 -18.18 -2.77 -4.84
C PRO A 164 -18.97 -4.08 -4.63
N ALA A 165 -19.16 -4.51 -3.39
CA ALA A 165 -19.81 -5.78 -3.03
C ALA A 165 -21.21 -6.00 -3.64
N GLU A 166 -21.88 -4.91 -4.03
CA GLU A 166 -23.20 -4.93 -4.67
C GLU A 166 -23.17 -5.01 -6.21
N TYR A 167 -21.97 -5.03 -6.82
CA TYR A 167 -21.78 -4.93 -8.27
C TYR A 167 -22.61 -5.96 -9.03
N ASP A 168 -22.37 -7.26 -8.82
CA ASP A 168 -23.06 -8.33 -9.56
C ASP A 168 -24.54 -8.52 -9.15
N LYS A 169 -24.93 -8.05 -7.96
CA LYS A 169 -26.31 -8.08 -7.49
C LYS A 169 -27.19 -7.03 -8.18
N ASN A 170 -26.59 -6.00 -8.76
CA ASN A 170 -27.29 -4.91 -9.44
C ASN A 170 -26.83 -4.80 -10.90
N PRO A 171 -27.20 -5.74 -11.79
CA PRO A 171 -26.59 -5.89 -13.12
C PRO A 171 -26.81 -4.70 -14.07
N THR A 172 -27.81 -3.84 -13.81
CA THR A 172 -28.09 -2.65 -14.63
C THR A 172 -27.49 -1.37 -14.05
N LYS A 173 -27.05 -1.38 -12.79
CA LYS A 173 -26.47 -0.20 -12.12
C LYS A 173 -25.10 0.11 -12.72
N LYS A 174 -24.81 1.40 -12.90
CA LYS A 174 -23.50 1.91 -13.28
C LYS A 174 -22.87 2.64 -12.10
N TYR A 175 -21.55 2.61 -12.03
CA TYR A 175 -20.80 3.12 -10.88
C TYR A 175 -19.82 4.23 -11.30
N PRO A 176 -19.59 5.25 -10.47
CA PRO A 176 -18.50 6.17 -10.67
C PRO A 176 -17.14 5.46 -10.46
N VAL A 177 -16.07 6.07 -10.97
CA VAL A 177 -14.72 5.47 -10.98
C VAL A 177 -13.70 6.39 -10.32
N LEU A 178 -12.96 5.84 -9.36
CA LEU A 178 -11.74 6.44 -8.82
C LEU A 178 -10.51 5.77 -9.44
N TYR A 179 -9.63 6.56 -10.06
CA TYR A 179 -8.30 6.11 -10.48
C TYR A 179 -7.29 6.43 -9.38
N LEU A 180 -6.61 5.42 -8.84
CA LEU A 180 -5.82 5.52 -7.61
C LEU A 180 -4.36 5.06 -7.84
N GLN A 181 -3.42 6.01 -7.88
CA GLN A 181 -2.02 5.77 -8.22
C GLN A 181 -1.08 5.60 -7.02
N HIS A 182 -0.14 4.67 -7.17
CA HIS A 182 0.94 4.40 -6.23
C HIS A 182 2.12 5.38 -6.38
N GLY A 183 3.10 5.29 -5.48
CA GLY A 183 4.32 6.11 -5.45
C GLY A 183 5.50 5.51 -6.20
N MET A 184 6.67 6.13 -6.05
CA MET A 184 7.92 5.61 -6.61
C MET A 184 8.33 4.31 -5.88
N GLY A 185 8.88 3.34 -6.61
CA GLY A 185 9.30 2.06 -6.02
C GLY A 185 8.17 1.04 -5.87
N GLU A 186 6.96 1.41 -6.25
CA GLU A 186 5.74 0.63 -6.11
C GLU A 186 5.18 0.23 -7.49
N ASN A 187 4.11 -0.55 -7.50
CA ASN A 187 3.37 -0.93 -8.71
C ASN A 187 1.85 -1.02 -8.46
N GLU A 188 1.09 -1.52 -9.44
CA GLU A 188 -0.38 -1.62 -9.43
C GLU A 188 -0.96 -2.44 -8.26
N THR A 189 -0.15 -3.28 -7.61
CA THR A 189 -0.60 -4.13 -6.49
C THR A 189 -0.65 -3.40 -5.15
N SER A 190 0.06 -2.28 -5.03
CA SER A 190 0.47 -1.70 -3.75
C SER A 190 -0.71 -1.19 -2.93
N TRP A 191 -1.69 -0.54 -3.58
CA TRP A 191 -2.89 -0.04 -2.91
C TRP A 191 -3.80 -1.17 -2.41
N ALA A 192 -3.95 -2.26 -3.16
CA ALA A 192 -4.76 -3.42 -2.77
C ALA A 192 -4.07 -4.29 -1.72
N ASN A 193 -2.74 -4.31 -1.69
CA ASN A 193 -1.96 -5.10 -0.75
C ASN A 193 -1.64 -4.27 0.51
N GLN A 194 -0.46 -3.64 0.59
CA GLN A 194 -0.07 -2.84 1.75
C GLN A 194 -0.95 -1.59 1.99
N GLY A 195 -1.69 -1.13 0.98
CA GLY A 195 -2.70 -0.07 1.14
C GLY A 195 -4.04 -0.53 1.71
N LYS A 196 -4.31 -1.85 1.79
CA LYS A 196 -5.57 -2.44 2.28
C LYS A 196 -6.84 -1.78 1.69
N MET A 197 -6.76 -1.24 0.48
CA MET A 197 -7.78 -0.32 -0.03
C MET A 197 -9.16 -0.97 -0.16
N ASN A 198 -9.22 -2.27 -0.45
CA ASN A 198 -10.48 -2.99 -0.60
C ASN A 198 -11.24 -3.02 0.73
N PHE A 199 -10.57 -3.31 1.85
CA PHE A 199 -11.23 -3.32 3.16
C PHE A 199 -11.62 -1.91 3.63
N ILE A 200 -10.82 -0.90 3.30
CA ILE A 200 -11.18 0.51 3.55
C ILE A 200 -12.47 0.84 2.79
N MET A 201 -12.56 0.49 1.50
CA MET A 201 -13.73 0.75 0.69
C MET A 201 -14.95 -0.07 1.15
N ASP A 202 -14.78 -1.36 1.45
CA ASP A 202 -15.83 -2.24 1.95
C ASP A 202 -16.47 -1.65 3.21
N ASN A 203 -15.63 -1.28 4.19
CA ASN A 203 -16.10 -0.73 5.47
C ASN A 203 -16.78 0.62 5.28
N LEU A 204 -16.21 1.54 4.50
CA LEU A 204 -16.82 2.85 4.24
C LEU A 204 -18.16 2.74 3.49
N ILE A 205 -18.29 1.79 2.56
CA ILE A 205 -19.53 1.57 1.81
C ILE A 205 -20.57 0.92 2.71
N ALA A 206 -20.19 -0.09 3.50
CA ALA A 206 -21.09 -0.76 4.43
C ALA A 206 -21.61 0.19 5.53
N GLU A 207 -20.78 1.14 5.97
CA GLU A 207 -21.15 2.19 6.92
C GLU A 207 -21.92 3.36 6.28
N GLY A 208 -22.17 3.32 4.97
CA GLY A 208 -22.88 4.38 4.23
C GLY A 208 -22.11 5.69 4.11
N LYS A 209 -20.81 5.70 4.42
CA LYS A 209 -19.95 6.90 4.40
C LYS A 209 -19.47 7.24 3.00
N ALA A 210 -19.16 6.22 2.19
CA ALA A 210 -18.77 6.36 0.79
C ALA A 210 -19.84 5.78 -0.14
N LYS A 211 -20.01 6.39 -1.32
CA LYS A 211 -20.84 5.81 -2.38
C LYS A 211 -20.18 4.53 -2.91
N PRO A 212 -20.94 3.48 -3.27
CA PRO A 212 -20.40 2.37 -4.05
C PRO A 212 -19.73 2.90 -5.32
N MET A 213 -18.46 2.55 -5.53
CA MET A 213 -17.66 3.02 -6.66
C MET A 213 -16.67 1.94 -7.10
N ILE A 214 -16.27 2.00 -8.37
CA ILE A 214 -15.14 1.21 -8.89
C ILE A 214 -13.85 1.95 -8.53
N VAL A 215 -12.80 1.22 -8.16
CA VAL A 215 -11.46 1.79 -8.00
C VAL A 215 -10.49 1.06 -8.90
N VAL A 216 -9.74 1.81 -9.71
CA VAL A 216 -8.76 1.28 -10.67
C VAL A 216 -7.36 1.70 -10.23
N MET A 217 -6.48 0.72 -10.09
CA MET A 217 -5.07 0.89 -9.73
C MET A 217 -4.22 0.34 -10.87
N ASP A 218 -3.43 1.19 -11.51
CA ASP A 218 -2.55 0.81 -12.63
C ASP A 218 -1.08 1.08 -12.27
N ASN A 219 -0.16 0.65 -13.13
CA ASN A 219 1.26 0.82 -12.92
C ASN A 219 1.74 2.16 -13.52
N GLY A 220 2.22 3.07 -12.69
CA GLY A 220 2.78 4.36 -13.11
C GLY A 220 4.10 4.27 -13.88
N ASN A 221 4.73 3.08 -13.95
CA ASN A 221 6.07 2.81 -14.49
C ASN A 221 7.15 3.68 -13.82
N ILE A 222 7.10 3.71 -12.50
CA ILE A 222 7.95 4.51 -11.62
C ILE A 222 8.63 3.63 -10.57
N GLU A 223 8.96 2.38 -10.92
CA GLU A 223 9.56 1.40 -10.01
C GLU A 223 10.97 1.81 -9.57
N VAL A 224 11.75 2.48 -10.43
CA VAL A 224 13.11 2.92 -10.09
C VAL A 224 13.44 4.25 -10.78
N PHE A 225 13.68 5.30 -9.99
CA PHE A 225 14.20 6.56 -10.53
C PHE A 225 15.67 6.41 -10.91
N LYS A 226 15.98 6.73 -12.16
CA LYS A 226 17.35 6.71 -12.68
C LYS A 226 17.57 7.85 -13.66
N THR A 227 18.76 8.45 -13.58
CA THR A 227 19.30 9.37 -14.58
C THR A 227 20.01 8.56 -15.65
N ASN A 228 19.67 8.78 -16.91
CA ASN A 228 20.39 8.17 -18.03
C ASN A 228 21.74 8.88 -18.25
N SER A 229 22.68 8.23 -18.93
CA SER A 229 23.96 8.85 -19.28
C SER A 229 23.74 10.13 -20.10
N GLY A 230 24.30 11.25 -19.64
CA GLY A 230 24.15 12.57 -20.28
C GLY A 230 22.85 13.31 -19.96
N GLU A 231 21.94 12.74 -19.17
CA GLU A 231 20.67 13.37 -18.78
C GLU A 231 20.84 14.19 -17.49
N THR A 232 20.23 15.38 -17.45
CA THR A 232 20.20 16.16 -16.21
C THR A 232 19.22 15.55 -15.20
N PRO A 233 19.39 15.77 -13.89
CA PRO A 233 18.40 15.34 -12.90
C PRO A 233 16.99 15.90 -13.15
N GLU A 234 16.88 17.09 -13.74
CA GLU A 234 15.60 17.70 -14.08
C GLU A 234 14.92 16.96 -15.24
N ASP A 235 15.66 16.63 -16.29
CA ASP A 235 15.13 15.88 -17.44
C ASP A 235 14.72 14.46 -17.05
N ALA A 236 15.50 13.81 -16.17
CA ALA A 236 15.13 12.52 -15.61
C ALA A 236 13.80 12.58 -14.85
N ARG A 237 13.56 13.64 -14.07
CA ARG A 237 12.27 13.88 -13.39
C ARG A 237 11.13 14.11 -14.37
N LYS A 238 11.36 14.89 -15.44
CA LYS A 238 10.34 15.11 -16.49
C LYS A 238 9.96 13.82 -17.20
N ARG A 239 10.92 12.93 -17.45
CA ARG A 239 10.71 11.62 -18.09
C ARG A 239 10.02 10.61 -17.17
N PHE A 240 10.20 10.71 -15.86
CA PHE A 240 9.78 9.68 -14.91
C PHE A 240 8.25 9.59 -14.75
N GLY A 241 7.64 8.56 -15.36
CA GLY A 241 6.19 8.38 -15.42
C GLY A 241 5.48 9.27 -16.45
N ALA A 242 6.22 9.92 -17.36
CA ALA A 242 5.70 10.95 -18.26
C ALA A 242 4.63 10.45 -19.25
N GLU A 243 4.67 9.17 -19.61
CA GLU A 243 3.72 8.55 -20.53
C GLU A 243 2.39 8.20 -19.85
N PHE A 244 2.39 8.10 -18.51
CA PHE A 244 1.25 7.61 -17.74
C PHE A 244 -0.05 8.43 -17.96
N PRO A 245 -0.04 9.79 -18.02
CA PRO A 245 -1.26 10.54 -18.31
C PRO A 245 -1.90 10.15 -19.66
N ALA A 246 -1.08 9.91 -20.69
CA ALA A 246 -1.58 9.50 -22.00
C ALA A 246 -2.11 8.06 -22.00
N ILE A 247 -1.41 7.14 -21.33
CA ILE A 247 -1.86 5.75 -21.12
C ILE A 247 -3.19 5.74 -20.36
N LEU A 248 -3.30 6.52 -19.29
CA LEU A 248 -4.52 6.62 -18.50
C LEU A 248 -5.70 7.11 -19.35
N VAL A 249 -5.52 8.24 -20.03
CA VAL A 249 -6.62 8.89 -20.74
C VAL A 249 -7.02 8.16 -22.01
N ASN A 250 -6.05 7.61 -22.76
CA ASN A 250 -6.31 7.06 -24.08
C ASN A 250 -6.44 5.53 -24.11
N GLU A 251 -6.03 4.83 -23.04
CA GLU A 251 -6.04 3.35 -23.03
C GLU A 251 -6.78 2.81 -21.80
N ILE A 252 -6.39 3.22 -20.58
CA ILE A 252 -6.98 2.67 -19.34
C ILE A 252 -8.45 3.09 -19.19
N ILE A 253 -8.78 4.39 -19.33
CA ILE A 253 -10.17 4.86 -19.22
C ILE A 253 -11.06 4.14 -20.25
N PRO A 254 -10.73 4.11 -21.56
CA PRO A 254 -11.51 3.35 -22.55
C PRO A 254 -11.63 1.86 -22.24
N HIS A 255 -10.56 1.21 -21.77
CA HIS A 255 -10.58 -0.20 -21.37
C HIS A 255 -11.57 -0.44 -20.23
N ILE A 256 -11.52 0.37 -19.17
CA ILE A 256 -12.39 0.25 -18.01
C ILE A 256 -13.85 0.49 -18.40
N GLU A 257 -14.15 1.52 -19.20
CA GLU A 257 -15.52 1.85 -19.61
C GLU A 257 -16.13 0.83 -20.57
N SER A 258 -15.30 0.11 -21.32
CA SER A 258 -15.76 -0.95 -22.23
C SER A 258 -16.04 -2.27 -21.51
N ASN A 259 -15.36 -2.53 -20.39
CA ASN A 259 -15.39 -3.82 -19.70
C ASN A 259 -16.11 -3.80 -18.34
N PHE A 260 -16.40 -2.62 -17.79
CA PHE A 260 -17.12 -2.45 -16.52
C PHE A 260 -18.31 -1.51 -16.67
N ARG A 261 -19.31 -1.66 -15.78
CA ARG A 261 -20.51 -0.81 -15.77
C ARG A 261 -20.21 0.51 -15.09
N THR A 262 -19.66 1.44 -15.86
CA THR A 262 -19.26 2.77 -15.38
C THR A 262 -20.24 3.86 -15.80
N LEU A 263 -20.29 4.91 -14.99
CA LEU A 263 -20.72 6.26 -15.37
C LEU A 263 -19.49 6.98 -15.93
N THR A 264 -19.64 7.63 -17.09
CA THR A 264 -18.49 8.07 -17.92
C THR A 264 -18.36 9.60 -18.05
N ASP A 265 -19.27 10.36 -17.46
CA ASP A 265 -19.13 11.81 -17.36
C ASP A 265 -18.11 12.20 -16.26
N ARG A 266 -17.62 13.43 -16.33
CA ARG A 266 -16.57 13.93 -15.43
C ARG A 266 -16.96 13.95 -13.97
N ASP A 267 -18.25 14.14 -13.66
CA ASP A 267 -18.74 14.24 -12.29
C ASP A 267 -18.82 12.86 -11.61
N ASN A 268 -18.57 11.80 -12.38
CA ASN A 268 -18.44 10.42 -11.94
C ASN A 268 -17.01 9.87 -12.09
N ARG A 269 -16.01 10.75 -12.29
CA ARG A 269 -14.60 10.35 -12.41
C ARG A 269 -13.68 11.15 -11.49
N ALA A 270 -12.98 10.42 -10.62
CA ALA A 270 -12.01 10.95 -9.68
C ALA A 270 -10.60 10.40 -9.97
N MET A 271 -9.57 11.14 -9.58
CA MET A 271 -8.21 10.63 -9.55
C MET A 271 -7.50 11.06 -8.27
N ALA A 272 -6.78 10.14 -7.66
CA ALA A 272 -5.89 10.42 -6.54
C ALA A 272 -4.59 9.63 -6.65
N GLY A 273 -3.54 10.07 -5.95
CA GLY A 273 -2.31 9.32 -5.89
C GLY A 273 -1.40 9.75 -4.76
N LEU A 274 -0.53 8.83 -4.35
CA LEU A 274 0.43 9.05 -3.27
C LEU A 274 1.82 9.44 -3.80
N SER A 275 2.56 10.28 -3.09
CA SER A 275 3.94 10.66 -3.42
C SER A 275 4.09 11.11 -4.88
N TRP A 276 4.94 10.45 -5.68
CA TRP A 276 5.07 10.69 -7.12
C TRP A 276 3.77 10.44 -7.90
N GLY A 277 2.94 9.49 -7.48
CA GLY A 277 1.58 9.30 -8.01
C GLY A 277 0.66 10.49 -7.76
N GLY A 278 0.89 11.26 -6.69
CA GLY A 278 0.23 12.53 -6.44
C GLY A 278 0.63 13.60 -7.47
N LEU A 279 1.92 13.67 -7.82
CA LEU A 279 2.40 14.53 -8.91
C LEU A 279 1.79 14.11 -10.27
N LEU A 280 1.79 12.80 -10.59
CA LEU A 280 1.15 12.27 -11.80
C LEU A 280 -0.34 12.58 -11.84
N THR A 281 -1.03 12.50 -10.69
CA THR A 281 -2.44 12.88 -10.56
C THR A 281 -2.65 14.33 -10.95
N PHE A 282 -1.90 15.27 -10.36
CA PHE A 282 -2.03 16.70 -10.67
C PHE A 282 -1.73 16.99 -12.15
N ASN A 283 -0.66 16.40 -12.68
CA ASN A 283 -0.30 16.56 -14.09
C ASN A 283 -1.36 15.99 -15.03
N THR A 284 -2.04 14.92 -14.64
CA THR A 284 -3.10 14.32 -15.46
C THR A 284 -4.39 15.13 -15.37
N THR A 285 -4.88 15.41 -14.17
CA THR A 285 -6.20 16.01 -13.97
C THR A 285 -6.25 17.47 -14.34
N LEU A 286 -5.23 18.28 -13.98
CA LEU A 286 -5.24 19.71 -14.27
C LEU A 286 -5.13 20.01 -15.78
N ASN A 287 -4.61 19.06 -16.57
CA ASN A 287 -4.60 19.12 -18.03
C ASN A 287 -5.83 18.44 -18.69
N ASN A 288 -6.72 17.81 -17.90
CA ASN A 288 -7.89 17.06 -18.39
C ASN A 288 -9.14 17.30 -17.52
N LEU A 289 -9.42 18.56 -17.15
CA LEU A 289 -10.59 18.90 -16.32
C LEU A 289 -11.93 18.61 -17.01
N ASP A 290 -11.94 18.40 -18.33
CA ASP A 290 -13.07 17.85 -19.09
C ASP A 290 -13.41 16.40 -18.69
N LYS A 291 -12.47 15.67 -18.09
CA LYS A 291 -12.61 14.26 -17.71
C LYS A 291 -12.69 14.02 -16.20
N PHE A 292 -12.12 14.89 -15.37
CA PHE A 292 -12.04 14.68 -13.92
C PHE A 292 -12.64 15.85 -13.14
N ALA A 293 -13.38 15.52 -12.07
CA ALA A 293 -13.99 16.50 -11.17
C ALA A 293 -13.51 16.43 -9.70
N TYR A 294 -12.71 15.42 -9.36
CA TYR A 294 -12.19 15.21 -8.00
C TYR A 294 -10.71 14.85 -8.08
N ILE A 295 -9.89 15.54 -7.30
CA ILE A 295 -8.43 15.46 -7.35
C ILE A 295 -7.90 15.26 -5.93
N GLY A 296 -7.12 14.20 -5.69
CA GLY A 296 -6.47 13.94 -4.41
C GLY A 296 -4.95 13.77 -4.52
N GLY A 297 -4.18 14.53 -3.75
CA GLY A 297 -2.74 14.31 -3.57
C GLY A 297 -2.45 13.86 -2.15
N PHE A 298 -1.85 12.67 -1.99
CA PHE A 298 -1.48 12.13 -0.67
C PHE A 298 0.05 12.15 -0.52
N SER A 299 0.58 12.94 0.40
CA SER A 299 2.02 13.15 0.56
C SER A 299 2.75 13.50 -0.74
N GLY A 300 2.08 14.24 -1.60
CA GLY A 300 2.58 14.66 -2.90
C GLY A 300 2.18 16.10 -3.16
N ALA A 301 2.13 16.45 -4.43
CA ALA A 301 1.40 17.55 -5.08
C ALA A 301 2.17 17.89 -6.35
N GLY A 302 1.46 18.41 -7.34
CA GLY A 302 2.10 19.18 -8.41
C GLY A 302 2.93 20.34 -7.84
N SER A 303 3.97 20.73 -8.56
CA SER A 303 4.74 21.93 -8.26
C SER A 303 3.89 23.18 -8.57
N ILE A 304 3.09 23.63 -7.61
CA ILE A 304 2.32 24.88 -7.72
C ILE A 304 3.08 25.97 -6.97
N ASP A 305 3.77 26.83 -7.71
CA ASP A 305 4.26 28.10 -7.17
C ASP A 305 3.09 29.08 -7.08
N LEU A 306 2.71 29.45 -5.85
CA LEU A 306 1.61 30.38 -5.58
C LEU A 306 1.84 31.76 -6.24
N LYS A 307 3.09 32.17 -6.48
CA LYS A 307 3.40 33.41 -7.22
C LYS A 307 3.01 33.34 -8.70
N GLN A 308 2.87 32.12 -9.22
CA GLN A 308 2.54 31.82 -10.61
C GLN A 308 1.13 31.23 -10.76
N LEU A 309 0.26 31.36 -9.74
CA LEU A 309 -1.04 30.69 -9.72
C LEU A 309 -1.89 30.95 -10.98
N ASP A 310 -1.79 32.14 -11.57
CA ASP A 310 -2.53 32.51 -12.79
C ASP A 310 -1.97 31.91 -14.10
N THR A 311 -0.77 31.33 -14.08
CA THR A 311 -0.07 30.82 -15.28
C THR A 311 0.30 29.34 -15.19
N VAL A 312 0.47 28.78 -14.00
CA VAL A 312 0.72 27.34 -13.82
C VAL A 312 -0.39 26.51 -14.46
N TYR A 313 -0.03 25.34 -14.99
CA TYR A 313 -0.95 24.43 -15.69
C TYR A 313 -1.78 25.15 -16.78
N GLY A 314 -1.14 26.01 -17.58
CA GLY A 314 -1.81 26.74 -18.66
C GLY A 314 -2.85 27.76 -18.17
N GLY A 315 -2.72 28.23 -16.92
CA GLY A 315 -3.64 29.20 -16.32
C GLY A 315 -4.98 28.60 -15.87
N VAL A 316 -5.03 27.30 -15.61
CA VAL A 316 -6.27 26.60 -15.19
C VAL A 316 -6.90 27.21 -13.93
N PHE A 317 -6.09 27.77 -13.03
CA PHE A 317 -6.58 28.42 -11.82
C PHE A 317 -6.97 29.88 -12.02
N LYS A 318 -6.64 30.51 -13.17
CA LYS A 318 -6.82 31.97 -13.40
C LYS A 318 -8.25 32.46 -13.16
N ASN A 319 -9.25 31.64 -13.50
CA ASN A 319 -10.64 31.90 -13.12
C ASN A 319 -11.02 31.00 -11.94
N ARG A 320 -10.93 31.57 -10.72
CA ARG A 320 -11.13 30.84 -9.45
C ARG A 320 -12.49 30.15 -9.39
N LYS A 321 -13.56 30.88 -9.72
CA LYS A 321 -14.92 30.35 -9.70
C LYS A 321 -15.08 29.23 -10.71
N ALA A 322 -14.59 29.41 -11.94
CA ALA A 322 -14.69 28.37 -12.97
C ALA A 322 -13.90 27.10 -12.59
N PHE A 323 -12.77 27.23 -11.90
CA PHE A 323 -12.06 26.08 -11.35
C PHE A 323 -12.87 25.39 -10.24
N ASN A 324 -13.35 26.13 -9.24
CA ASN A 324 -14.13 25.58 -8.14
C ASN A 324 -15.46 24.96 -8.58
N ASP A 325 -16.10 25.50 -9.62
CA ASP A 325 -17.33 24.92 -10.19
C ASP A 325 -17.04 23.60 -10.94
N LYS A 326 -15.83 23.43 -11.47
CA LYS A 326 -15.40 22.19 -12.16
C LYS A 326 -14.88 21.16 -11.16
N VAL A 327 -14.07 21.55 -10.19
CA VAL A 327 -13.39 20.64 -9.27
C VAL A 327 -14.11 20.63 -7.93
N HIS A 328 -14.96 19.62 -7.74
CA HIS A 328 -15.82 19.45 -6.57
C HIS A 328 -15.03 19.15 -5.31
N VAL A 329 -13.91 18.43 -5.44
CA VAL A 329 -12.99 18.11 -4.35
C VAL A 329 -11.57 18.29 -4.83
N PHE A 330 -10.80 19.12 -4.13
CA PHE A 330 -9.35 19.23 -4.28
C PHE A 330 -8.68 18.96 -2.95
N PHE A 331 -8.20 17.72 -2.77
CA PHE A 331 -7.74 17.19 -1.50
C PHE A 331 -6.22 17.11 -1.42
N LEU A 332 -5.68 17.57 -0.29
CA LEU A 332 -4.25 17.59 0.04
C LEU A 332 -4.04 16.87 1.38
N GLY A 333 -3.56 15.62 1.32
CA GLY A 333 -3.21 14.82 2.50
C GLY A 333 -1.70 14.79 2.74
N ILE A 334 -1.26 14.75 3.99
CA ILE A 334 0.14 14.65 4.40
C ILE A 334 0.27 14.03 5.80
N GLY A 335 1.39 13.41 6.16
CA GLY A 335 1.70 13.00 7.53
C GLY A 335 2.30 14.14 8.35
N SER A 336 2.06 14.16 9.67
CA SER A 336 2.63 15.19 10.55
C SER A 336 4.15 15.08 10.68
N GLU A 337 4.71 13.87 10.51
CA GLU A 337 6.14 13.60 10.69
C GLU A 337 6.93 13.63 9.37
N GLU A 338 6.36 14.19 8.30
CA GLU A 338 7.02 14.33 6.98
C GLU A 338 7.10 15.79 6.49
N HIS A 339 7.29 16.73 7.43
CA HIS A 339 7.39 18.17 7.16
C HIS A 339 6.14 18.74 6.45
N PRO A 340 4.98 18.75 7.14
CA PRO A 340 3.69 19.10 6.54
C PRO A 340 3.61 20.56 6.10
N GLU A 341 4.54 21.42 6.50
CA GLU A 341 4.48 22.87 6.31
C GLU A 341 4.35 23.25 4.83
N ARG A 342 5.04 22.54 3.92
CA ARG A 342 4.93 22.81 2.48
C ARG A 342 3.51 22.58 1.97
N THR A 343 2.90 21.46 2.33
CA THR A 343 1.55 21.09 1.90
C THR A 343 0.50 21.98 2.56
N LYS A 344 0.69 22.30 3.84
CA LYS A 344 -0.17 23.23 4.57
C LYS A 344 -0.14 24.64 3.96
N ASN A 345 1.05 25.17 3.71
CA ASN A 345 1.22 26.49 3.08
C ASN A 345 0.63 26.54 1.67
N LEU A 346 0.75 25.46 0.90
CA LEU A 346 0.09 25.35 -0.41
C LEU A 346 -1.44 25.41 -0.28
N SER A 347 -2.01 24.62 0.64
CA SER A 347 -3.46 24.62 0.88
C SER A 347 -3.97 25.99 1.32
N ASP A 348 -3.33 26.58 2.34
CA ASP A 348 -3.72 27.89 2.87
C ASP A 348 -3.59 28.98 1.82
N GLY A 349 -2.51 28.96 1.02
CA GLY A 349 -2.29 29.91 -0.06
C GLY A 349 -3.31 29.78 -1.19
N LEU A 350 -3.70 28.56 -1.56
CA LEU A 350 -4.77 28.31 -2.54
C LEU A 350 -6.11 28.86 -2.04
N GLN A 351 -6.47 28.55 -0.79
CA GLN A 351 -7.70 29.05 -0.17
C GLN A 351 -7.72 30.58 -0.08
N ALA A 352 -6.62 31.20 0.35
CA ALA A 352 -6.48 32.65 0.40
C ALA A 352 -6.60 33.31 -0.99
N ALA A 353 -6.19 32.60 -2.04
CA ALA A 353 -6.34 33.04 -3.43
C ALA A 353 -7.71 32.67 -4.07
N GLY A 354 -8.62 32.05 -3.31
CA GLY A 354 -9.99 31.72 -3.74
C GLY A 354 -10.14 30.35 -4.43
N ILE A 355 -9.13 29.47 -4.37
CA ILE A 355 -9.24 28.08 -4.82
C ILE A 355 -9.59 27.18 -3.63
N ASN A 356 -10.69 26.44 -3.72
CA ASN A 356 -11.14 25.58 -2.64
C ASN A 356 -10.23 24.35 -2.52
N THR A 357 -9.82 24.01 -1.29
CA THR A 357 -9.08 22.80 -0.97
C THR A 357 -9.59 22.16 0.31
N ILE A 358 -9.34 20.86 0.48
CA ILE A 358 -9.50 20.13 1.74
C ILE A 358 -8.11 19.65 2.16
N TYR A 359 -7.65 20.11 3.32
CA TYR A 359 -6.39 19.69 3.90
C TYR A 359 -6.62 18.60 4.95
N TYR A 360 -5.79 17.56 4.92
CA TYR A 360 -5.77 16.51 5.93
C TYR A 360 -4.34 16.23 6.38
N GLU A 361 -4.14 16.14 7.69
CA GLU A 361 -2.87 15.75 8.29
C GLU A 361 -3.04 14.47 9.09
N SER A 362 -2.24 13.45 8.77
CA SER A 362 -2.22 12.17 9.47
C SER A 362 -1.27 12.25 10.66
N PRO A 363 -1.79 12.19 11.90
CA PRO A 363 -0.97 12.42 13.09
C PRO A 363 -0.04 11.23 13.39
N GLY A 364 1.21 11.54 13.70
CA GLY A 364 2.24 10.60 14.14
C GLY A 364 2.73 9.63 13.05
N THR A 365 2.54 9.97 11.78
CA THR A 365 3.00 9.17 10.64
C THR A 365 3.77 10.03 9.65
N ALA A 366 4.69 9.43 8.91
CA ALA A 366 5.54 10.09 7.92
C ALA A 366 5.15 9.68 6.49
N HIS A 367 6.14 9.59 5.60
CA HIS A 367 5.98 9.20 4.20
C HIS A 367 5.81 7.67 4.03
N GLU A 368 4.76 7.13 4.64
CA GLU A 368 4.51 5.70 4.81
C GLU A 368 3.03 5.32 4.60
N PHE A 369 2.76 4.03 4.41
CA PHE A 369 1.44 3.58 3.96
C PHE A 369 0.30 3.90 4.91
N LEU A 370 0.52 4.03 6.22
CA LEU A 370 -0.55 4.41 7.13
C LEU A 370 -1.07 5.82 6.86
N THR A 371 -0.19 6.78 6.53
CA THR A 371 -0.59 8.11 6.06
C THR A 371 -1.54 8.00 4.87
N TRP A 372 -1.21 7.16 3.89
CA TRP A 372 -1.98 7.04 2.66
C TRP A 372 -3.28 6.25 2.84
N ARG A 373 -3.30 5.23 3.71
CA ARG A 373 -4.52 4.55 4.14
C ARG A 373 -5.50 5.54 4.77
N ARG A 374 -5.01 6.41 5.66
CA ARG A 374 -5.83 7.44 6.32
C ARG A 374 -6.31 8.49 5.32
N CYS A 375 -5.46 8.93 4.38
CA CYS A 375 -5.85 9.83 3.31
C CYS A 375 -6.98 9.25 2.45
N LEU A 376 -6.89 7.98 2.03
CA LEU A 376 -7.97 7.33 1.28
C LEU A 376 -9.28 7.29 2.10
N LYS A 377 -9.18 6.98 3.40
CA LYS A 377 -10.33 6.95 4.31
C LYS A 377 -11.03 8.30 4.43
N GLU A 378 -10.29 9.40 4.39
CA GLU A 378 -10.85 10.77 4.41
C GLU A 378 -11.34 11.23 3.04
N PHE A 379 -10.66 10.84 1.97
CA PHE A 379 -10.95 11.28 0.62
C PHE A 379 -12.17 10.58 0.00
N ALA A 380 -12.25 9.25 0.11
CA ALA A 380 -13.30 8.46 -0.55
C ALA A 380 -14.74 8.87 -0.15
N PRO A 381 -15.03 9.23 1.13
CA PRO A 381 -16.33 9.77 1.52
C PRO A 381 -16.71 11.10 0.87
N LEU A 382 -15.78 11.84 0.26
CA LEU A 382 -16.07 13.13 -0.37
C LEU A 382 -16.52 13.00 -1.83
N LEU A 383 -16.34 11.82 -2.43
CA LEU A 383 -16.53 11.62 -3.88
C LEU A 383 -17.99 11.37 -4.24
N PHE A 384 -18.39 11.86 -5.41
CA PHE A 384 -19.66 11.52 -6.08
C PHE A 384 -20.91 11.84 -5.24
N LYS A 385 -20.84 12.97 -4.54
CA LYS A 385 -21.90 13.52 -3.67
C LYS A 385 -22.47 14.86 -4.17
N THR A 386 -22.06 15.33 -5.34
CA THR A 386 -22.70 16.47 -6.00
C THR A 386 -24.05 16.06 -6.59
N LYS A 387 -24.97 17.03 -6.69
CA LYS A 387 -26.37 16.83 -7.11
C LYS A 387 -26.50 16.57 -8.60
#